data_AF-A0A4Y2BJ98-F1
#
_entry.id   AF-A0A4Y2BJ98-F1
#
_cell.length_a   1.000
_cell.length_b   1.000
_cell.length_c   1.000
_cell.angle_alpha   90.00
_cell.angle_beta   90.00
_cell.angle_gamma   90.00
#
_symmetry.space_group_name_H-M   'P 1'
#
loop_
_entity.id
_entity.type
_entity.pdbx_description
1 polymer ?
#
loop_
_entity_poly.entity_id
_entity_poly.type
_entity_poly.pdbx_seq_one_letter_code
_entity_poly.pdbx_strand_id
1 'polypeptide(L)'
;MTRRVVKKLTSKHVHVSGLNKMNVKLAVQVLSESVGSALCYLTALKYLPSSASDTADFCTKIYHLFDSLNSRVLIHRTKPLLSAASSSSKHLEEWRNSLEFIKTIQFQTNEKKIQFPSITG
;
A
#
# COMPACT_ATOMS: atom_id res chain seq x y z
N MET A 1 0.77 24.29 -17.76
CA MET A 1 1.31 23.18 -16.94
C MET A 1 0.17 22.28 -16.49
N THR A 2 0.12 21.03 -16.95
CA THR A 2 -0.91 20.07 -16.53
C THR A 2 -0.57 19.54 -15.12
N ARG A 3 -1.44 19.79 -14.13
CA ARG A 3 -1.22 19.31 -12.75
C ARG A 3 -1.74 17.88 -12.63
N ARG A 4 -0.83 16.92 -12.39
CA ARG A 4 -1.18 15.52 -12.08
C ARG A 4 -1.47 15.38 -10.59
N VAL A 5 -2.55 14.67 -10.24
CA VAL A 5 -2.93 14.37 -8.85
C VAL A 5 -1.88 13.47 -8.18
N VAL A 6 -1.39 12.46 -8.89
CA VAL A 6 -0.30 11.57 -8.42
C VAL A 6 0.91 11.67 -9.35
N LYS A 7 1.88 12.53 -9.01
CA LYS A 7 3.04 12.83 -9.89
C LYS A 7 4.04 11.67 -10.03
N LYS A 8 4.12 10.79 -9.03
CA LYS A 8 5.12 9.70 -9.00
C LYS A 8 4.72 8.50 -9.86
N LEU A 9 3.42 8.31 -10.10
CA LEU A 9 2.93 7.22 -10.92
C LEU A 9 3.23 7.46 -12.40
N THR A 10 3.77 6.42 -13.03
CA THR A 10 4.12 6.37 -14.44
C THR A 10 3.77 4.99 -14.99
N SER A 11 3.82 4.84 -16.32
CA SER A 11 3.56 3.57 -17.01
C SER A 11 4.35 2.38 -16.41
N LYS A 12 5.57 2.59 -15.90
CA LYS A 12 6.40 1.57 -15.26
C LYS A 12 5.79 0.93 -14.00
N HIS A 13 4.84 1.61 -13.37
CA HIS A 13 4.15 1.12 -12.17
C HIS A 13 3.02 0.15 -12.50
N VAL A 14 2.46 0.25 -13.72
CA VAL A 14 1.35 -0.59 -14.19
C VAL A 14 1.90 -1.72 -15.06
N HIS A 15 2.77 -1.39 -16.01
CA HIS A 15 3.38 -2.34 -16.93
C HIS A 15 4.74 -2.80 -16.39
N VAL A 16 4.68 -3.66 -15.38
CA VAL A 16 5.86 -4.14 -14.66
C VAL A 16 6.55 -5.28 -15.42
N SER A 17 7.79 -5.06 -15.88
CA SER A 17 8.57 -6.03 -16.65
C SER A 17 10.05 -6.07 -16.22
N GLY A 18 10.73 -7.19 -16.50
CA GLY A 18 12.15 -7.38 -16.20
C GLY A 18 12.49 -7.12 -14.73
N LEU A 19 13.58 -6.36 -14.50
CA LEU A 19 14.06 -5.97 -13.17
C LEU A 19 13.04 -5.15 -12.35
N ASN A 20 12.07 -4.51 -13.00
CA ASN A 20 11.05 -3.73 -12.28
C ASN A 20 10.15 -4.61 -11.40
N LYS A 21 10.03 -5.91 -11.69
CA LYS A 21 9.24 -6.86 -10.89
C LYS A 21 9.77 -7.00 -9.45
N MET A 22 11.07 -6.79 -9.25
CA MET A 22 11.72 -6.87 -7.93
C MET A 22 11.88 -5.50 -7.28
N ASN A 23 11.43 -4.43 -7.93
CA ASN A 23 11.63 -3.08 -7.45
C ASN A 23 10.53 -2.67 -6.46
N VAL A 24 10.76 -2.94 -5.18
CA VAL A 24 9.84 -2.61 -4.09
C VAL A 24 9.45 -1.13 -4.07
N LYS A 25 10.34 -0.23 -4.53
CA LYS A 25 10.03 1.21 -4.63
C LYS A 25 8.84 1.48 -5.54
N LEU A 26 8.72 0.77 -6.66
CA LEU A 26 7.57 0.93 -7.57
C LEU A 26 6.28 0.43 -6.90
N ALA A 27 6.33 -0.72 -6.23
CA ALA A 27 5.17 -1.26 -5.52
C ALA A 27 4.68 -0.32 -4.41
N VAL A 28 5.59 0.20 -3.58
CA VAL A 28 5.25 1.15 -2.49
C VAL A 28 4.68 2.45 -3.04
N GLN A 29 5.13 2.92 -4.21
CA GLN A 29 4.57 4.12 -4.84
C GLN A 29 3.14 3.90 -5.34
N VAL A 30 2.81 2.70 -5.83
CA VAL A 30 1.43 2.30 -6.18
C VAL A 30 0.54 2.25 -4.95
N LEU A 31 1.01 1.61 -3.88
CA LEU A 31 0.23 1.38 -2.66
C LEU A 31 0.43 2.48 -1.62
N SER A 32 0.55 3.74 -2.06
CA SER A 32 0.78 4.88 -1.16
C SER A 32 -0.51 5.58 -0.75
N GLU A 33 -0.47 6.26 0.41
CA GLU A 33 -1.55 7.15 0.87
C GLU A 33 -1.97 8.18 -0.21
N SER A 34 -1.01 8.73 -0.95
CA SER A 34 -1.31 9.72 -2.01
C SER A 34 -2.13 9.13 -3.16
N VAL A 35 -1.98 7.84 -3.44
CA VAL A 35 -2.80 7.12 -4.42
C VAL A 35 -4.19 6.88 -3.86
N GLY A 36 -4.31 6.41 -2.61
CA GLY A 36 -5.60 6.25 -1.94
C GLY A 36 -6.41 7.55 -1.90
N SER A 37 -5.77 8.64 -1.47
CA SER A 37 -6.39 9.98 -1.44
C SER A 37 -6.85 10.44 -2.83
N ALA A 38 -6.04 10.18 -3.87
CA ALA A 38 -6.39 10.53 -5.24
C ALA A 38 -7.58 9.72 -5.77
N LEU A 39 -7.65 8.43 -5.45
CA LEU A 39 -8.79 7.58 -5.79
C LEU A 39 -10.07 8.11 -5.14
N CYS A 40 -10.05 8.37 -3.83
CA CYS A 40 -11.19 8.96 -3.12
C CYS A 40 -11.63 10.30 -3.73
N TYR A 41 -10.68 11.20 -4.01
CA TYR A 41 -10.96 12.50 -4.63
C TYR A 41 -11.62 12.37 -6.00
N LEU A 42 -11.08 11.51 -6.87
CA LEU A 42 -11.62 11.31 -8.22
C LEU A 42 -12.96 10.57 -8.22
N THR A 43 -13.18 9.66 -7.26
CA THR A 43 -14.49 9.03 -7.04
C THR A 43 -15.54 10.04 -6.57
N ALA A 44 -15.17 10.94 -5.65
CA ALA A 44 -16.07 11.99 -5.18
C ALA A 44 -16.50 12.93 -6.32
N LEU A 45 -15.59 13.25 -7.23
CA LEU A 45 -15.85 14.03 -8.44
C LEU A 45 -16.51 13.23 -9.58
N LYS A 46 -16.85 11.95 -9.36
CA LYS A 46 -17.47 11.06 -10.36
C LYS A 46 -16.62 10.79 -11.61
N TYR A 47 -15.30 11.02 -11.54
CA TYR A 47 -14.36 10.62 -12.59
C TYR A 47 -13.99 9.14 -12.50
N LEU A 48 -14.20 8.50 -11.34
CA LEU A 48 -14.00 7.08 -11.12
C LEU A 48 -15.28 6.43 -10.58
N PRO A 49 -15.48 5.12 -10.80
CA PRO A 49 -16.58 4.38 -10.20
C PRO A 49 -16.47 4.37 -8.67
N SER A 50 -17.58 4.11 -7.99
CA SER A 50 -17.62 4.00 -6.52
C SER A 50 -16.70 2.91 -5.98
N SER A 51 -16.50 1.82 -6.74
CA SER A 51 -15.57 0.73 -6.39
C SER A 51 -14.10 1.15 -6.29
N ALA A 52 -13.73 2.32 -6.84
CA ALA A 52 -12.38 2.85 -6.63
C ALA A 52 -12.11 3.25 -5.17
N SER A 53 -13.15 3.50 -4.36
CA SER A 53 -13.01 3.68 -2.91
C SER A 53 -12.51 2.41 -2.22
N ASP A 54 -12.95 1.23 -2.64
CA ASP A 54 -12.47 -0.04 -2.08
C ASP A 54 -10.95 -0.21 -2.34
N THR A 55 -10.49 0.22 -3.51
CA THR A 55 -9.06 0.22 -3.87
C THR A 55 -8.30 1.27 -3.04
N ALA A 56 -8.90 2.43 -2.78
CA ALA A 56 -8.30 3.47 -1.94
C ALA A 56 -8.08 2.97 -0.50
N ASP A 57 -9.07 2.27 0.05
CA ASP A 57 -8.98 1.65 1.37
C ASP A 57 -7.90 0.57 1.42
N PHE A 58 -7.80 -0.26 0.38
CA PHE A 58 -6.71 -1.24 0.26
C PHE A 58 -5.34 -0.57 0.25
N CYS A 59 -5.13 0.47 -0.56
CA CYS A 59 -3.88 1.23 -0.61
C CYS A 59 -3.54 1.81 0.77
N THR A 60 -4.51 2.38 1.47
CA THR A 60 -4.31 2.98 2.80
C THR A 60 -3.91 1.95 3.85
N LYS A 61 -4.57 0.79 3.87
CA LYS A 61 -4.24 -0.31 4.79
C LYS A 61 -2.83 -0.84 4.56
N ILE A 62 -2.46 -1.10 3.30
CA ILE A 62 -1.09 -1.54 2.98
C ILE A 62 -0.06 -0.45 3.31
N TYR A 63 -0.38 0.81 3.04
CA TYR A 63 0.47 1.95 3.35
C TYR A 63 0.81 2.03 4.86
N HIS A 64 -0.20 1.95 5.73
CA HIS A 64 0.00 1.96 7.18
C HIS A 64 0.79 0.75 7.68
N LEU A 65 0.44 -0.45 7.20
CA LEU A 65 1.19 -1.66 7.54
C LEU A 65 2.67 -1.53 7.14
N PHE A 66 2.95 -1.08 5.91
CA PHE A 66 4.31 -0.92 5.43
C PHE A 66 5.09 0.09 6.27
N ASP A 67 4.51 1.26 6.55
CA ASP A 67 5.15 2.27 7.41
C ASP A 67 5.44 1.69 8.81
N SER A 68 4.48 0.97 9.40
CA SER A 68 4.60 0.36 10.73
C SER A 68 5.74 -0.67 10.86
N LEU A 69 6.17 -1.26 9.74
CA LEU A 69 7.23 -2.28 9.70
C LEU A 69 8.55 -1.75 9.13
N ASN A 70 8.58 -0.51 8.64
CA ASN A 70 9.72 0.09 7.94
C ASN A 70 10.20 1.38 8.60
N SER A 71 10.11 1.45 9.92
CA SER A 71 10.69 2.53 10.71
C SER A 71 12.22 2.54 10.62
N ARG A 72 12.80 3.74 10.61
CA ARG A 72 14.25 3.97 10.64
C ARG A 72 14.67 4.97 11.71
N VAL A 73 13.73 5.44 12.52
CA VAL A 73 13.92 6.49 13.53
C VAL A 73 13.14 6.14 14.79
N LEU A 74 13.61 6.60 15.94
CA LEU A 74 12.89 6.38 17.20
C LEU A 74 11.53 7.07 17.21
N ILE A 75 11.48 8.32 16.73
CA ILE A 75 10.26 9.14 16.70
C ILE A 75 10.18 9.87 15.37
N HIS A 76 9.09 9.64 14.64
CA HIS A 76 8.79 10.35 13.40
C HIS A 76 7.69 11.39 13.64
N ARG A 77 8.01 12.67 13.44
CA ARG A 77 7.18 13.82 13.87
C ARG A 77 5.76 13.84 13.30
N THR A 78 5.58 13.39 12.07
CA THR A 78 4.30 13.48 11.35
C THR A 78 3.66 12.15 11.04
N LYS A 79 4.35 11.03 11.27
CA LYS A 79 3.91 9.69 10.88
C LYS A 79 4.24 8.72 11.99
N PRO A 80 3.38 8.58 13.00
CA PRO A 80 3.68 7.77 14.18
C PRO A 80 4.06 6.32 13.86
N LEU A 81 3.48 5.72 12.81
CA LEU A 81 3.81 4.37 12.37
C LEU A 81 5.22 4.24 11.75
N LEU A 82 5.87 5.34 11.35
CA LEU A 82 7.29 5.34 10.94
C LEU A 82 8.26 5.54 12.14
N SER A 83 7.76 5.46 13.37
CA SER A 83 8.55 5.52 14.60
C SER A 83 8.92 4.12 15.07
N ALA A 84 9.85 4.00 16.02
CA ALA A 84 10.16 2.69 16.61
C ALA A 84 8.92 2.17 17.36
N ALA A 85 8.65 0.86 17.24
CA ALA A 85 7.56 0.23 17.97
C ALA A 85 7.86 0.22 19.47
N SER A 86 6.87 0.61 20.27
CA SER A 86 6.92 0.60 21.72
C SER A 86 5.58 0.13 22.29
N SER A 87 5.56 -0.26 23.57
CA SER A 87 4.33 -0.63 24.29
C SER A 87 3.27 0.46 24.31
N SER A 88 3.67 1.74 24.20
CA SER A 88 2.78 2.90 24.19
C SER A 88 2.36 3.35 22.78
N SER A 89 2.93 2.74 21.74
CA SER A 89 2.68 3.11 20.34
C SER A 89 1.49 2.38 19.75
N LYS A 90 0.97 2.91 18.63
CA LYS A 90 -0.18 2.32 17.90
C LYS A 90 0.16 1.06 17.10
N HIS A 91 1.43 0.64 17.06
CA HIS A 91 1.89 -0.48 16.22
C HIS A 91 1.15 -1.79 16.55
N LEU A 92 0.94 -2.12 17.82
CA LEU A 92 0.27 -3.37 18.19
C LEU A 92 -1.18 -3.44 17.71
N GLU A 93 -1.90 -2.31 17.76
CA GLU A 93 -3.27 -2.21 17.24
C GLU A 93 -3.26 -2.32 15.71
N GLU A 94 -2.37 -1.58 15.05
CA GLU A 94 -2.21 -1.62 13.59
C GLU A 94 -1.88 -3.04 13.09
N TRP A 95 -1.01 -3.76 13.78
CA TRP A 95 -0.62 -5.13 13.40
C TRP A 95 -1.75 -6.13 13.60
N ARG A 96 -2.58 -5.99 14.65
CA ARG A 96 -3.76 -6.84 14.83
C ARG A 96 -4.76 -6.62 13.70
N ASN A 97 -5.06 -5.36 13.39
CA ASN A 97 -5.98 -5.01 12.30
C ASN A 97 -5.44 -5.47 10.94
N SER A 98 -4.13 -5.26 10.71
CA SER A 98 -3.44 -5.69 9.50
C SER A 98 -3.41 -7.20 9.36
N LEU A 99 -3.23 -7.96 10.45
CA LEU A 99 -3.25 -9.42 10.41
C LEU A 99 -4.61 -9.94 9.95
N GLU A 100 -5.70 -9.43 10.52
CA GLU A 100 -7.05 -9.80 10.08
C GLU A 100 -7.30 -9.39 8.63
N PHE A 101 -6.85 -8.21 8.22
CA PHE A 101 -6.92 -7.79 6.83
C PHE A 101 -6.13 -8.70 5.87
N ILE A 102 -4.87 -9.04 6.19
CA ILE A 102 -4.03 -9.91 5.35
C ILE A 102 -4.66 -11.28 5.14
N LYS A 103 -5.29 -11.85 6.18
CA LYS A 103 -6.01 -13.13 6.09
C LYS A 103 -7.15 -13.10 5.05
N THR A 104 -7.69 -11.93 4.74
CA THR A 104 -8.74 -11.77 3.71
C THR A 104 -8.20 -11.63 2.29
N ILE A 105 -6.90 -11.36 2.12
CA ILE A 105 -6.31 -11.11 0.79
C ILE A 105 -6.25 -12.42 0.01
N GLN A 106 -6.87 -12.41 -1.17
CA GLN A 106 -6.80 -13.50 -2.13
C GLN A 106 -6.14 -13.01 -3.41
N PHE A 107 -5.29 -13.85 -3.99
CA PHE A 107 -4.63 -13.55 -5.26
C PHE A 107 -5.43 -14.16 -6.40
N GLN A 108 -5.92 -13.31 -7.30
CA GLN A 108 -6.50 -13.79 -8.54
C GLN A 108 -5.39 -14.07 -9.55
N THR A 109 -5.28 -15.32 -9.99
CA THR A 109 -4.35 -15.70 -11.06
C THR A 109 -5.14 -16.12 -12.29
N ASN A 110 -4.61 -15.80 -13.48
CA ASN A 110 -5.16 -16.30 -14.74
C ASN A 110 -4.73 -17.77 -14.92
N GLU A 111 -5.25 -18.65 -14.06
CA GLU A 111 -5.10 -20.12 -14.07
C GLU A 111 -3.67 -20.66 -13.82
N LYS A 112 -2.63 -19.83 -13.88
CA LYS A 112 -1.30 -20.21 -13.41
C LYS A 112 -1.27 -20.21 -11.89
N LYS A 113 -1.11 -21.39 -11.30
CA LYS A 113 -0.87 -21.55 -9.87
C LYS A 113 0.45 -20.86 -9.51
N ILE A 114 0.37 -19.73 -8.83
CA ILE A 114 1.57 -19.06 -8.29
C ILE A 114 1.89 -19.77 -6.97
N GLN A 115 2.98 -20.53 -6.93
CA GLN A 115 3.58 -20.91 -5.66
C GLN A 115 4.35 -19.70 -5.15
N PHE A 116 3.88 -19.15 -4.03
CA PHE A 116 4.65 -18.17 -3.31
C PHE A 116 5.82 -18.89 -2.64
N PRO A 117 7.05 -18.37 -2.72
CA PRO A 117 8.12 -18.84 -1.87
C PRO A 117 7.76 -18.46 -0.42
N SER A 118 7.07 -19.36 0.28
CA SER A 118 6.89 -19.28 1.71
C SER A 118 8.12 -19.88 2.37
N ILE A 119 8.69 -19.17 3.34
CA ILE A 119 9.65 -19.76 4.28
C ILE A 119 8.80 -20.56 5.29
N THR A 120 8.29 -21.71 4.88
CA THR A 120 7.86 -22.71 5.86
C THR A 120 9.14 -23.28 6.45
N GLY A 121 9.43 -22.92 7.69
CA GLY A 121 10.46 -23.57 8.51
C GLY A 121 10.06 -24.99 8.89
#